data_AF-A0A328NV91-F1
#
_entry.id   AF-A0A328NV91-F1
#
_cell.length_a   1.000
_cell.length_b   1.000
_cell.length_c   1.000
_cell.angle_alpha   90.00
_cell.angle_beta   90.00
_cell.angle_gamma   90.00
#
_symmetry.space_group_name_H-M   'P 1'
#
loop_
_entity.id
_entity.type
_entity.pdbx_description
1 polymer ?
#
loop_
_entity_poly.entity_id
_entity_poly.type
_entity_poly.pdbx_seq_one_letter_code
_entity_poly.pdbx_strand_id
1 'polypeptide(L)' 'MTGGVLNGIVWKIRAGAAWRDVPARYGSWQSIYTHFRRWALDGTFERMLAGIQADAETAGDIDWLMSR' A
#
# COMPACT_ATOMS: atom_id res chain seq x y z
N MET A 1 9.48 -7.31 6.35
CA MET A 1 8.01 -7.31 6.22
C MET A 1 7.60 -8.48 5.34
N THR A 2 6.84 -9.44 5.86
CA THR A 2 6.36 -10.58 5.07
C THR A 2 5.46 -10.04 3.95
N GLY A 3 5.73 -10.39 2.69
CA GLY A 3 4.98 -9.87 1.53
C GLY A 3 3.45 -10.04 1.61
N GLY A 4 2.97 -10.97 2.46
CA GLY A 4 1.54 -11.18 2.72
C GLY A 4 0.79 -9.95 3.26
N VAL A 5 1.37 -9.18 4.18
CA VAL A 5 0.64 -8.06 4.83
C VAL A 5 0.32 -6.94 3.85
N LEU A 6 1.32 -6.48 3.09
CA LEU A 6 1.12 -5.44 2.08
C LEU A 6 0.15 -5.93 0.99
N ASN A 7 0.31 -7.17 0.53
CA ASN A 7 -0.61 -7.78 -0.45
C ASN A 7 -2.05 -7.84 0.07
N GLY A 8 -2.24 -8.13 1.37
CA GLY A 8 -3.55 -8.12 2.02
C GLY A 8 -4.16 -6.72 2.09
N ILE A 9 -3.36 -5.69 2.40
CA ILE A 9 -3.79 -4.29 2.39
C ILE A 9 -4.24 -3.87 0.97
N VAL A 10 -3.41 -4.16 -0.05
CA VAL A 10 -3.72 -3.82 -1.45
C VAL A 10 -4.99 -4.53 -1.91
N TRP A 11 -5.13 -5.83 -1.60
CA TRP A 11 -6.34 -6.57 -1.95
C TRP A 11 -7.58 -5.95 -1.31
N LYS A 12 -7.54 -5.61 -0.01
CA LYS A 12 -8.66 -4.99 0.70
C LYS A 12 -9.08 -3.69 0.02
N ILE A 13 -8.11 -2.84 -0.33
CA ILE A 13 -8.39 -1.53 -0.96
C ILE A 13 -9.03 -1.73 -2.34
N ARG A 14 -8.50 -2.64 -3.16
CA ARG A 14 -9.04 -2.92 -4.51
C ARG A 14 -10.42 -3.57 -4.47
N ALA A 15 -10.65 -4.47 -3.52
CA ALA A 15 -11.91 -5.19 -3.39
C ALA A 15 -13.02 -4.35 -2.71
N GLY A 16 -12.66 -3.31 -1.96
CA GLY A 16 -13.61 -2.53 -1.16
C GLY A 16 -14.29 -3.32 -0.03
N ALA A 17 -13.78 -4.52 0.29
CA ALA A 17 -14.39 -5.44 1.23
C ALA A 17 -14.04 -5.11 2.70
N ALA A 18 -14.75 -5.74 3.63
CA ALA A 18 -14.43 -5.65 5.05
C ALA A 18 -13.08 -6.32 5.34
N TRP A 19 -12.37 -5.85 6.36
CA TRP A 19 -11.08 -6.43 6.76
C TRP A 19 -11.18 -7.93 7.09
N ARG A 20 -12.31 -8.37 7.66
CA ARG A 20 -12.55 -9.76 8.02
C ARG A 20 -12.62 -10.71 6.82
N ASP A 21 -12.86 -10.17 5.63
CA ASP A 21 -12.98 -10.93 4.39
C ASP A 21 -11.65 -11.05 3.64
N VAL A 22 -10.57 -10.46 4.17
CA VAL A 22 -9.24 -10.57 3.57
C VAL A 22 -8.81 -12.03 3.53
N PRO A 23 -8.40 -12.57 2.36
CA PRO A 23 -8.00 -13.97 2.24
C PRO A 23 -6.88 -14.35 3.21
N ALA A 24 -7.07 -15.45 3.94
CA ALA A 24 -6.11 -15.93 4.95
C ALA A 24 -4.69 -16.21 4.40
N ARG A 25 -4.54 -16.40 3.08
CA ARG A 25 -3.23 -16.50 2.41
C ARG A 25 -2.34 -15.26 2.60
N TYR A 26 -2.93 -14.10 2.91
CA TYR A 26 -2.21 -12.86 3.21
C TYR A 26 -1.85 -12.72 4.70
N GLY A 27 -2.33 -13.64 5.54
CA GLY A 27 -2.20 -13.61 6.99
C GLY A 27 -3.51 -13.27 7.70
N SER A 28 -3.45 -13.17 9.02
CA SER A 28 -4.58 -12.77 9.86
C SER A 28 -5.02 -11.34 9.55
N TRP A 29 -6.33 -11.13 9.39
CA TRP A 29 -6.89 -9.80 9.13
C TRP A 29 -6.59 -8.80 10.25
N GLN A 30 -6.47 -9.26 11.50
CA GLN A 30 -6.10 -8.41 12.65
C GLN A 30 -4.69 -7.87 12.50
N SER A 31 -3.73 -8.72 12.13
CA SER A 31 -2.35 -8.30 11.87
C SER A 31 -2.29 -7.31 10.71
N ILE A 32 -3.01 -7.59 9.62
CA ILE A 32 -3.09 -6.71 8.44
C ILE A 32 -3.66 -5.34 8.81
N TYR A 33 -4.78 -5.31 9.53
CA TYR A 33 -5.40 -4.07 9.99
C TYR A 33 -4.48 -3.28 10.94
N THR A 34 -3.80 -3.97 11.86
CA THR A 34 -2.88 -3.33 12.82
C THR A 34 -1.71 -2.65 12.09
N HIS A 35 -1.14 -3.31 11.08
CA HIS A 35 -0.08 -2.73 10.26
C HIS A 35 -0.59 -1.56 9.43
N PHE A 36 -1.73 -1.73 8.75
CA PHE A 36 -2.38 -0.65 8.00
C PHE A 36 -2.57 0.60 8.87
N ARG A 37 -3.16 0.43 10.06
CA ARG A 37 -3.41 1.54 10.98
C ARG A 37 -2.12 2.19 11.45
N ARG A 38 -1.10 1.39 11.80
CA ARG A 38 0.21 1.92 12.21
C ARG A 38 0.83 2.78 11.10
N TRP A 39 0.86 2.25 9.87
CA TRP A 39 1.45 2.95 8.73
C TRP A 39 0.72 4.22 8.33
N ALA A 40 -0.61 4.22 8.45
CA ALA A 40 -1.41 5.41 8.22
C ALA A 40 -1.14 6.50 9.28
N LEU A 41 -0.83 6.12 10.52
CA LEU A 41 -0.56 7.06 11.60
C LEU A 41 0.89 7.56 11.62
N ASP A 42 1.85 6.73 11.23
CA ASP A 42 3.28 7.04 11.30
C ASP A 42 3.86 7.59 9.98
N GLY A 43 3.01 7.86 8.99
CA GLY A 43 3.41 8.45 7.71
C GLY A 43 4.12 7.47 6.75
N THR A 44 4.00 6.16 6.97
CA THR A 44 4.70 5.18 6.14
C THR A 44 4.20 5.18 4.71
N PHE A 45 2.90 5.35 4.47
CA PHE A 45 2.36 5.37 3.10
C PHE A 45 2.88 6.56 2.30
N GLU A 46 3.01 7.72 2.94
CA GLU A 46 3.55 8.94 2.37
C GLU A 46 5.02 8.76 1.99
N ARG A 47 5.82 8.13 2.87
CA ARG A 47 7.22 7.79 2.56
C ARG A 47 7.34 6.78 1.42
N MET A 48 6.47 5.77 1.38
CA MET A 48 6.44 4.80 0.27
C MET A 48 6.11 5.49 -1.06
N LEU A 49 5.11 6.36 -1.07
CA LEU A 49 4.72 7.12 -2.26
C LEU A 49 5.87 8.03 -2.75
N ALA A 50 6.49 8.78 -1.84
CA ALA A 50 7.62 9.64 -2.16
C ALA A 50 8.80 8.85 -2.75
N GLY A 51 9.09 7.66 -2.22
CA GLY A 51 10.11 6.77 -2.77
C GLY A 51 9.78 6.32 -4.20
N ILE A 52 8.55 5.88 -4.45
CA ILE A 52 8.11 5.45 -5.79
C ILE A 52 8.17 6.61 -6.79
N GLN A 53 7.79 7.82 -6.37
CA GLN A 53 7.89 9.02 -7.20
C GLN A 53 9.35 9.34 -7.54
N ALA A 54 10.26 9.31 -6.55
CA ALA A 54 11.68 9.54 -6.78
C ALA A 54 12.32 8.49 -7.70
N ASP A 55 11.93 7.22 -7.57
CA ASP A 55 12.39 6.14 -8.44
C ASP A 55 11.91 6.35 -9.88
N ALA A 56 10.64 6.73 -10.05
CA ALA A 56 10.06 6.97 -11.37
C ALA A 56 10.59 8.25 -12.05
N GLU A 57 10.93 9.29 -11.28
CA GLU A 57 11.68 10.47 -11.75
C GLU A 57 13.08 10.07 -12.25
N THR A 58 13.78 9.22 -11.50
CA THR A 58 15.12 8.73 -11.86
C THR A 58 15.08 7.82 -13.10
N ALA A 59 14.02 7.03 -13.26
CA ALA A 59 13.80 6.19 -14.42
C ALA A 59 13.37 6.97 -15.68
N GLY A 60 13.05 8.26 -15.55
CA GLY A 60 12.52 9.09 -16.64
C GLY A 60 11.09 8.70 -17.07
N ASP A 61 10.36 7.98 -16.22
CA ASP A 61 9.06 7.35 -16.54
C ASP A 61 7.85 8.22 -16.13
N ILE A 62 8.08 9.32 -15.41
CA ILE A 62 7.03 10.30 -15.09
C ILE A 62 7.04 11.40 -16.15
N ASP A 63 6.41 11.13 -17.29
CA ASP A 63 6.01 12.16 -18.23
C ASP A 63 4.75 12.87 -17.70
N TRP A 64 4.92 14.06 -17.12
CA TRP A 64 3.84 14.89 -16.56
C TRP A 64 2.93 15.51 -17.65
N LEU A 65 2.48 14.73 -18.64
CA LEU A 65 1.59 15.20 -19.71
C LEU A 65 0.19 15.66 -19.25
N MET A 66 -0.13 15.57 -17.96
CA MET A 66 -1.43 15.98 -17.40
C MET A 66 -1.44 17.35 -16.71
N SER A 67 -0.40 18.18 -16.89
CA SER A 67 -0.36 19.55 -16.33
C SER A 67 -0.46 20.69 -17.37
N ARG A 68 -1.18 20.50 -18.49
CA ARG A 68 -1.57 21.60 -19.40
C ARG A 68 -3.06 21.88 -19.37
#